data_AF-A0A2E3QYY0-F1
#
_entry.id   AF-A0A2E3QYY0-F1
#
_cell.length_a   1.000
_cell.length_b   1.000
_cell.length_c   1.000
_cell.angle_alpha   90.00
_cell.angle_beta   90.00
_cell.angle_gamma   90.00
#
_symmetry.space_group_name_H-M   'P 1'
#
loop_
_entity.id
_entity.type
_entity.pdbx_description
1 polymer ?
#
loop_
_entity_poly.entity_id
_entity_poly.type
_entity_poly.pdbx_seq_one_letter_code
_entity_poly.pdbx_strand_id
1 'polypeptide(L)' 'MVSRMLAALAVVLVLAPCVAAQPNVIVIVADDLGFGDVGYNGAEIATPHLDQLAAEGIVLDRFYTSPLCSPSR' A
#
# COMPACT_ATOMS: atom_id res chain seq x y z
N MET A 1 -8.68 23.21 -44.38
CA MET A 1 -8.99 21.81 -43.99
C MET A 1 -7.96 21.24 -43.01
N VAL A 2 -6.66 21.32 -43.30
CA VAL A 2 -5.56 20.76 -42.48
C VAL A 2 -5.53 21.28 -41.04
N SER A 3 -5.73 22.58 -40.81
CA SER A 3 -5.71 23.18 -39.46
C SER A 3 -6.82 22.66 -38.53
N ARG A 4 -8.00 22.29 -39.07
CA ARG A 4 -9.09 21.70 -38.28
C ARG A 4 -8.81 20.24 -37.91
N MET A 5 -8.09 19.50 -38.76
CA MET A 5 -7.65 18.13 -38.45
C MET A 5 -6.57 18.11 -37.36
N LEU A 6 -5.62 19.07 -37.40
CA LEU A 6 -4.60 19.22 -36.36
C LEU A 6 -5.21 19.56 -34.99
N ALA A 7 -6.19 20.46 -34.97
CA ALA A 7 -6.91 20.80 -33.74
C ALA A 7 -7.71 19.61 -33.19
N ALA A 8 -8.37 18.83 -34.05
CA ALA A 8 -9.11 17.64 -33.63
C ALA A 8 -8.17 16.54 -33.08
N LEU A 9 -6.99 16.35 -33.69
CA LEU A 9 -5.99 15.37 -33.22
C LEU A 9 -5.40 15.77 -31.85
N ALA A 10 -5.14 17.05 -31.64
CA ALA A 10 -4.65 17.56 -30.35
C ALA A 10 -5.69 17.36 -29.23
N VAL A 11 -6.98 17.55 -29.51
CA VAL A 11 -8.07 17.32 -28.54
C VAL A 11 -8.18 15.84 -28.18
N VAL A 12 -8.02 14.92 -29.14
CA VAL A 12 -8.07 13.47 -28.88
C VAL A 12 -6.89 13.00 -28.02
N LEU A 13 -5.70 13.58 -28.21
CA LEU A 13 -4.51 13.22 -27.43
C LEU A 13 -4.61 13.64 -25.95
N VAL A 14 -5.30 14.76 -25.68
CA VAL A 14 -5.52 15.28 -24.31
C VAL A 14 -6.61 14.51 -23.56
N LEU A 15 -7.57 13.92 -24.28
CA LEU A 15 -8.67 13.14 -23.71
C LEU A 15 -8.38 11.65 -23.58
N ALA A 16 -7.16 11.21 -23.88
CA ALA A 16 -6.76 9.81 -23.72
C ALA A 16 -6.84 9.43 -22.22
N PRO A 17 -7.67 8.45 -21.83
CA PRO A 17 -7.74 8.03 -20.45
C PRO A 17 -6.42 7.39 -20.05
N CYS A 18 -5.77 7.98 -19.05
CA CYS A 18 -4.75 7.31 -18.26
C CYS A 18 -5.41 6.07 -17.64
N VAL A 19 -5.18 4.89 -18.23
CA VAL A 19 -5.43 3.62 -17.54
C VAL A 19 -4.49 3.63 -16.34
N ALA A 20 -5.05 3.97 -15.17
CA ALA A 20 -4.33 3.81 -13.92
C ALA A 20 -3.93 2.34 -13.83
N ALA A 21 -2.63 2.09 -13.68
CA ALA A 21 -2.12 0.74 -13.51
C ALA A 21 -2.84 0.10 -12.32
N GLN A 22 -3.36 -1.11 -12.51
CA GLN A 22 -3.95 -1.87 -11.40
C GLN A 22 -2.85 -2.17 -10.39
N PRO A 23 -2.97 -1.72 -9.13
CA PRO A 23 -1.95 -1.99 -8.13
C PRO A 23 -1.98 -3.48 -7.77
N ASN A 24 -0.81 -4.05 -7.50
CA ASN A 24 -0.71 -5.34 -6.83
C ASN A 24 -1.01 -5.12 -5.34
N VAL A 25 -1.91 -5.91 -4.78
CA VAL A 25 -2.23 -5.89 -3.35
C VAL A 25 -1.62 -7.11 -2.69
N ILE A 26 -0.67 -6.88 -1.78
CA ILE A 26 0.01 -7.94 -1.02
C ILE A 26 -0.44 -7.84 0.43
N VAL A 27 -1.01 -8.92 0.97
CA VAL A 27 -1.39 -9.03 2.37
C VAL A 27 -0.43 -9.98 3.06
N ILE A 28 0.34 -9.48 4.02
CA ILE A 28 1.30 -10.26 4.81
C ILE A 28 0.68 -10.45 6.20
N VAL A 29 0.53 -11.71 6.62
CA VAL A 29 -0.01 -12.08 7.94
C VAL A 29 1.07 -12.82 8.71
N ALA A 30 1.53 -12.26 9.82
CA ALA A 30 2.42 -12.93 10.76
C ALA A 30 1.60 -13.78 11.75
N ASP A 31 2.16 -14.91 12.17
CA ASP A 31 1.55 -15.78 13.18
C ASP A 31 2.19 -15.45 14.55
N ASP A 32 1.35 -15.25 15.57
CA ASP A 32 1.76 -14.97 16.96
C ASP A 32 2.76 -13.81 17.17
N LEU A 33 2.81 -12.83 16.25
CA LEU A 33 3.65 -11.63 16.42
C LEU A 33 3.01 -10.67 17.43
N GLY A 34 3.69 -10.44 18.56
CA GLY A 34 3.25 -9.53 19.60
C GLY A 34 3.42 -8.06 19.22
N PHE A 35 2.59 -7.20 19.83
CA PHE A 35 2.65 -5.76 19.59
C PHE A 35 4.04 -5.16 19.93
N GLY A 36 4.72 -5.69 20.94
CA GLY A 36 6.03 -5.22 21.38
C GLY A 36 7.23 -5.91 20.73
N ASP A 37 7.02 -6.73 19.70
CA ASP A 37 8.10 -7.56 19.09
C ASP A 37 8.76 -6.90 17.87
N VAL A 38 8.29 -5.72 17.47
CA VAL A 38 8.77 -4.95 16.31
C VAL A 38 9.48 -3.67 16.74
N GLY A 39 10.56 -3.32 16.04
CA GLY A 39 11.42 -2.18 16.32
C GLY A 39 10.66 -0.84 16.32
N TYR A 40 9.73 -0.65 15.38
CA TYR A 40 8.87 0.53 15.35
C TYR A 40 7.93 0.69 16.56
N ASN A 41 7.75 -0.37 17.37
CA ASN A 41 7.03 -0.35 18.66
C ASN A 41 7.98 -0.45 19.87
N GLY A 42 9.28 -0.25 19.67
CA GLY A 42 10.28 -0.21 20.75
C GLY A 42 10.86 -1.55 21.17
N ALA A 43 10.75 -2.59 20.34
CA ALA A 43 11.39 -3.89 20.60
C ALA A 43 12.92 -3.79 20.56
N GLU A 44 13.60 -4.65 21.33
CA GLU A 44 15.06 -4.84 21.21
C GLU A 44 15.43 -5.68 19.98
N ILE A 45 14.47 -6.42 19.42
CA ILE A 45 14.65 -7.25 18.22
C ILE A 45 14.77 -6.33 17.01
N ALA A 46 15.86 -6.47 16.24
CA ALA A 46 16.05 -5.71 15.03
C ALA A 46 15.11 -6.18 13.90
N THR A 47 14.16 -5.34 13.50
CA THR A 47 13.22 -5.59 12.41
C THR A 47 13.31 -4.55 11.29
N PRO A 48 14.50 -4.32 10.70
CA PRO A 48 14.76 -3.14 9.86
C PRO A 48 13.84 -3.00 8.65
N HIS A 49 13.39 -4.12 8.07
CA HIS A 49 12.45 -4.09 6.94
C HIS A 49 11.02 -3.72 7.34
N LEU A 50 10.57 -4.16 8.53
CA LEU A 50 9.27 -3.75 9.06
C LEU A 50 9.30 -2.29 9.51
N ASP A 51 10.42 -1.86 10.09
CA ASP A 51 10.62 -0.47 10.51
C ASP A 51 10.61 0.48 9.31
N GLN A 52 11.23 0.07 8.19
CA GLN A 52 11.17 0.82 6.93
C GLN A 52 9.74 0.91 6.39
N LEU A 53 9.00 -0.20 6.36
CA LEU A 53 7.59 -0.21 5.91
C LEU A 53 6.71 0.69 6.78
N ALA A 54 6.94 0.72 8.09
CA ALA A 54 6.24 1.60 9.01
C ALA A 54 6.56 3.09 8.74
N ALA A 55 7.82 3.42 8.44
CA ALA A 55 8.26 4.79 8.17
C ALA A 55 7.78 5.33 6.81
N GLU A 56 7.66 4.47 5.80
CA GLU A 56 7.17 4.83 4.46
C GLU A 56 5.64 4.76 4.34
N GLY A 57 4.97 4.17 5.34
CA GLY A 57 3.55 3.83 5.31
C GLY A 57 2.73 4.45 6.43
N ILE A 58 1.70 3.72 6.86
CA ILE A 58 0.80 4.09 7.96
C ILE A 58 0.84 2.98 9.01
N VAL A 59 1.12 3.34 10.26
CA VAL A 59 1.04 2.44 11.41
C VAL A 59 -0.37 2.46 12.00
N LEU A 60 -0.91 1.29 12.31
CA LEU A 60 -2.24 1.15 12.92
C LEU A 60 -2.10 0.90 14.44
N ASP A 61 -1.92 1.96 15.22
CA ASP A 61 -1.65 1.87 16.68
C ASP A 61 -2.81 1.27 17.51
N ARG A 62 -4.00 1.12 16.92
CA ARG A 62 -5.21 0.58 17.56
C ARG A 62 -5.92 -0.44 16.67
N PHE A 63 -5.16 -1.37 16.10
CA PHE A 63 -5.67 -2.53 15.38
C PHE A 63 -5.83 -3.73 16.31
N TYR A 64 -6.95 -4.44 16.23
CA TYR A 64 -7.28 -5.55 17.11
C TYR A 64 -7.60 -6.80 16.30
N THR A 65 -7.19 -7.95 16.82
CA THR A 65 -7.49 -9.28 16.28
C THR A 65 -8.23 -10.12 17.32
N SER A 66 -8.78 -11.25 16.88
CA SER A 66 -9.29 -12.27 17.80
C SER A 66 -8.12 -12.98 18.49
N PRO A 67 -8.22 -13.37 19.78
CA PRO A 67 -7.11 -14.00 20.50
C PRO A 67 -6.80 -15.45 20.07
N LEU A 68 -7.46 -15.95 19.02
CA LEU A 68 -7.26 -17.30 18.49
C LEU A 68 -7.04 -17.23 16.97
N CYS A 69 -6.21 -18.12 16.44
CA CYS A 69 -5.81 -18.14 15.03
C CYS A 69 -7.01 -18.20 14.08
N SER A 70 -7.91 -19.17 14.26
CA SER A 70 -9.05 -19.40 13.36
C SER A 70 -10.02 -18.22 13.25
N PRO A 71 -10.48 -17.58 14.34
CA PRO A 71 -11.32 -16.38 14.24
C PRO A 71 -10.57 -15.10 13.87
N SER A 72 -9.24 -15.09 13.82
CA SER A 72 -8.45 -13.94 13.37
C SER A 72 -8.21 -13.92 11.86
N ARG A 73 -8.30 -15.08 11.19
CA ARG A 73 -8.07 -15.27 9.75
C ARG A 73 -9.41 -15.35 9.02
#